data_AF-A0A5K1D5L8-F1
#
_entry.id   AF-A0A5K1D5L8-F1
#
_cell.length_a   1.000
_cell.length_b   1.000
_cell.length_c   1.000
_cell.angle_alpha   90.00
_cell.angle_beta   90.00
_cell.angle_gamma   90.00
#
_symmetry.space_group_name_H-M   'P 1'
#
loop_
_entity.id
_entity.type
_entity.pdbx_description
1 polymer ?
#
loop_
_entity_poly.entity_id
_entity_poly.type
_entity_poly.pdbx_seq_one_letter_code
_entity_poly.pdbx_strand_id
1 'polypeptide(L)'
;PKPVAAEEIEAIFQQAKEEQEKIDRAFLEENHLEGIMDDGESNQIPVDGKRRGRSKKVSKPSVLRKQEEQETANGSMLVQEETKVPVLGSSVKVTSSPFMEFTGSLKEFNVKTGK
;
A
#
# COMPACT_ATOMS: atom_id res chain seq x y z
N PRO A 1 -19.70 -31.07 6.12
CA PRO A 1 -18.23 -30.88 6.12
C PRO A 1 -17.55 -31.94 7.01
N LYS A 2 -16.48 -32.57 6.50
CA LYS A 2 -15.67 -33.50 7.30
C LYS A 2 -14.61 -32.68 8.05
N PRO A 3 -14.40 -32.90 9.36
CA PRO A 3 -13.32 -32.25 10.08
C PRO A 3 -11.97 -32.75 9.55
N VAL A 4 -11.03 -31.83 9.39
CA VAL A 4 -9.64 -32.12 9.02
C VAL A 4 -8.98 -32.82 10.21
N ALA A 5 -8.15 -33.84 9.94
CA ALA A 5 -7.42 -34.53 11.00
C ALA A 5 -6.41 -33.57 11.64
N ALA A 6 -6.22 -33.65 12.96
CA ALA A 6 -5.25 -32.80 13.67
C ALA A 6 -3.83 -32.94 13.09
N GLU A 7 -3.49 -34.14 12.65
CA GLU A 7 -2.23 -34.49 11.99
C GLU A 7 -2.03 -33.73 10.67
N GLU A 8 -3.09 -33.57 9.87
CA GLU A 8 -3.02 -32.79 8.61
C GLU A 8 -2.80 -31.30 8.89
N ILE A 9 -3.44 -30.76 9.95
CA ILE A 9 -3.26 -29.37 10.34
C ILE A 9 -1.81 -29.13 10.80
N GLU A 10 -1.27 -30.02 11.63
CA GLU A 10 0.11 -29.92 12.11
C GLU A 10 1.13 -30.09 10.97
N ALA A 11 0.89 -31.01 10.03
CA ALA A 11 1.73 -31.20 8.85
C ALA A 11 1.84 -29.92 8.00
N ILE A 12 0.73 -29.20 7.82
CA ILE A 12 0.73 -27.91 7.09
C ILE A 12 1.57 -26.87 7.83
N PHE A 13 1.44 -26.77 9.17
CA PHE A 13 2.22 -25.83 9.98
C PHE A 13 3.72 -26.13 9.93
N GLN A 14 4.10 -27.41 10.01
CA GLN A 14 5.49 -27.85 9.93
C GLN A 14 6.08 -27.50 8.57
N GLN A 15 5.39 -27.84 7.48
CA GLN A 15 5.83 -27.56 6.12
C GLN A 15 5.99 -26.04 5.87
N ALA A 16 4.99 -25.24 6.25
CA ALA A 16 5.03 -23.79 6.07
C ALA A 16 6.19 -23.15 6.85
N LYS A 17 6.47 -23.65 8.05
CA LYS A 17 7.58 -23.16 8.87
C LYS A 17 8.94 -23.50 8.24
N GLU A 18 9.11 -24.73 7.76
CA GLU A 18 10.36 -25.16 7.12
C GLU A 18 10.62 -24.39 5.82
N GLU A 19 9.58 -24.13 5.02
CA GLU A 19 9.69 -23.34 3.80
C GLU A 19 10.08 -21.88 4.09
N GLN A 20 9.47 -21.25 5.10
CA GLN A 20 9.84 -19.89 5.50
C GLN A 20 11.28 -19.81 5.99
N GLU A 21 11.72 -20.73 6.86
CA GLU A 21 13.09 -20.73 7.38
C GLU A 21 14.12 -20.93 6.25
N LYS A 22 13.78 -21.76 5.26
CA LYS A 22 14.62 -21.97 4.08
C LYS A 22 14.75 -20.70 3.23
N ILE A 23 13.66 -19.96 3.03
CA ILE A 23 13.67 -18.68 2.30
C ILE A 23 14.48 -17.65 3.07
N ASP A 24 14.25 -17.50 4.37
CA ASP A 24 14.96 -16.54 5.22
C ASP A 24 16.46 -16.82 5.23
N ARG A 25 16.85 -18.11 5.29
CA ARG A 25 18.26 -18.53 5.22
C ARG A 25 18.88 -18.22 3.86
N ALA A 26 18.19 -18.53 2.76
CA ALA A 26 18.70 -18.26 1.42
C ALA A 26 18.87 -16.75 1.17
N PHE A 27 17.91 -15.94 1.63
CA PHE A 27 18.00 -14.48 1.58
C PHE A 27 19.19 -13.95 2.40
N LEU A 28 19.37 -14.46 3.62
CA LEU A 28 20.49 -14.05 4.47
C LEU A 28 21.85 -14.45 3.89
N GLU A 29 21.96 -15.66 3.33
CA GLU A 29 23.18 -16.15 2.68
C GLU A 29 23.53 -15.32 1.43
N GLU A 30 22.56 -15.00 0.59
CA GLU A 30 22.74 -14.14 -0.59
C GLU A 30 23.20 -12.73 -0.21
N ASN A 31 22.57 -12.11 0.79
CA ASN A 31 22.95 -10.77 1.27
C ASN A 31 24.30 -10.77 2.01
N HIS A 32 24.68 -11.85 2.70
CA HIS A 32 26.00 -11.96 3.32
C HIS A 32 27.11 -12.25 2.30
N LEU A 33 26.81 -12.92 1.18
CA LEU A 33 27.77 -13.15 0.11
C LEU A 33 28.02 -11.88 -0.72
N GLU A 34 27.03 -10.98 -0.80
CA GLU A 34 27.11 -9.70 -1.52
C GLU A 34 27.43 -8.49 -0.61
N GLY A 35 27.45 -8.68 0.71
CA GLY A 35 27.54 -7.64 1.74
C GLY A 35 28.89 -7.42 2.43
N ILE A 36 30.03 -7.60 1.75
CA ILE A 36 31.32 -7.03 2.19
C ILE A 36 31.41 -5.58 1.70
N MET A 37 30.49 -4.73 2.12
CA MET A 37 30.63 -3.28 2.07
C MET A 37 30.02 -2.71 3.35
N ASP A 38 30.82 -2.80 4.41
CA ASP A 38 30.69 -2.03 5.64
C ASP A 38 30.94 -0.56 5.31
N ASP A 39 29.90 0.27 5.38
CA ASP A 39 30.05 1.70 5.64
C ASP A 39 28.90 2.11 6.53
N GLY A 40 29.18 2.08 7.84
CA GLY A 40 28.26 2.47 8.87
C GLY A 40 27.92 3.95 8.79
N GLU A 41 26.64 4.28 8.96
CA GLU A 41 26.28 5.60 9.46
C GLU A 41 25.09 5.53 10.42
N SER A 42 25.38 6.00 11.62
CA SER A 42 24.54 6.11 12.79
C SER A 42 23.32 6.98 12.53
N ASN A 43 22.13 6.40 12.67
CA ASN A 43 20.86 7.11 12.57
C ASN A 43 20.62 7.93 13.87
N GLN A 44 21.22 9.11 13.98
CA GLN A 44 20.88 10.08 15.03
C GLN A 44 19.69 10.93 14.59
N ILE A 45 18.53 10.67 15.20
CA ILE A 45 17.29 11.44 15.01
C ILE A 45 17.37 12.71 15.88
N PRO A 46 17.37 13.94 15.33
CA PRO A 46 17.18 15.12 16.13
C PRO A 46 15.67 15.33 16.35
N VAL A 47 15.21 15.00 17.56
CA VAL A 47 13.91 15.44 18.08
C VAL A 47 14.02 16.91 18.44
N ASP A 48 13.66 17.80 17.51
CA ASP A 48 13.37 19.19 17.84
C ASP A 48 11.89 19.53 17.57
N GLY A 49 11.14 19.48 18.65
CA GLY A 49 9.74 19.88 18.71
C GLY A 49 9.60 21.38 18.51
N LYS A 50 8.96 21.79 17.41
CA LYS A 50 8.35 23.12 17.31
C LYS A 50 6.89 23.00 16.88
N ARG A 51 6.03 22.80 17.88
CA ARG A 51 4.59 23.03 17.78
C ARG A 51 4.37 24.49 17.39
N ARG A 52 3.87 24.75 16.19
CA ARG A 52 3.21 26.01 15.86
C ARG A 52 1.74 25.73 15.60
N GLY A 53 0.96 26.03 16.63
CA GLY A 53 -0.49 26.01 16.56
C GLY A 53 -0.99 27.04 15.54
N ARG A 54 -1.95 26.61 14.74
CA ARG A 54 -2.96 27.51 14.21
C ARG A 54 -4.31 26.82 14.30
N SER A 55 -4.95 27.02 15.44
CA SER A 55 -6.36 26.75 15.62
C SER A 55 -7.16 27.63 14.66
N LYS A 56 -7.95 27.03 13.79
CA LYS A 56 -9.21 27.61 13.34
C LYS A 56 -10.35 26.71 13.80
N LYS A 57 -11.09 27.23 14.78
CA LYS A 57 -12.48 26.87 15.11
C LYS A 57 -13.31 27.06 13.82
N VAL A 58 -14.46 26.48 13.49
CA VAL A 58 -15.62 25.80 14.11
C VAL A 58 -16.23 25.03 12.89
N SER A 59 -16.74 23.80 12.91
CA SER A 59 -18.00 23.33 13.51
C SER A 59 -18.13 21.81 13.27
N LYS A 60 -18.52 21.06 14.31
CA LYS A 60 -19.07 19.68 14.23
C LYS A 60 -20.60 19.76 14.37
N PRO A 61 -21.38 18.67 14.28
CA PRO A 61 -21.28 17.47 13.43
C PRO A 61 -22.63 17.20 12.69
N SER A 62 -22.64 16.45 11.59
CA SER A 62 -23.89 15.76 11.17
C SER A 62 -23.58 14.29 10.90
N VAL A 63 -23.90 13.49 11.90
CA VAL A 63 -24.11 12.05 11.76
C VAL A 63 -25.31 11.87 10.84
N LEU A 64 -25.12 11.30 9.66
CA LEU A 64 -26.16 10.48 9.05
C LEU A 64 -25.60 9.08 8.80
N ARG A 65 -26.39 8.13 9.30
CA ARG A 65 -26.16 6.70 9.33
C ARG A 65 -26.55 6.08 7.99
N LYS A 66 -25.82 5.02 7.63
CA LYS A 66 -26.19 3.85 6.80
C LYS A 66 -26.94 4.14 5.49
N GLN A 67 -26.31 3.77 4.37
CA GLN A 67 -26.90 2.78 3.47
C GLN A 67 -25.83 2.11 2.62
N GLU A 68 -25.79 0.79 2.77
CA GLU A 68 -25.31 -0.18 1.80
C GLU A 68 -26.18 -0.02 0.54
N GLU A 69 -25.60 0.49 -0.55
CA GLU A 69 -26.12 0.20 -1.89
C GLU A 69 -25.02 0.38 -2.92
N GLN A 70 -24.85 -0.64 -3.75
CA GLN A 70 -24.01 -0.61 -4.92
C GLN A 70 -24.59 0.42 -5.90
N GLU A 71 -23.91 1.54 -6.12
CA GLU A 71 -24.20 2.39 -7.27
C GLU A 71 -22.93 2.60 -8.10
N THR A 72 -22.96 1.96 -9.26
CA THR A 72 -22.09 2.17 -10.41
C THR A 72 -22.28 3.60 -10.95
N ALA A 73 -21.65 4.59 -10.31
CA ALA A 73 -21.62 5.95 -10.82
C ALA A 73 -20.60 6.09 -11.96
N ASN A 74 -20.94 5.51 -13.12
CA ASN A 74 -20.40 5.96 -14.41
C ASN A 74 -21.01 7.33 -14.69
N GLY A 75 -20.24 8.41 -14.54
CA GLY A 75 -20.85 9.73 -14.72
C GLY A 75 -19.94 10.93 -14.54
N SER A 76 -18.74 10.93 -15.11
CA SER A 76 -18.10 12.18 -15.52
C SER A 76 -17.21 11.94 -16.72
N MET A 77 -17.86 11.70 -17.87
CA MET A 77 -17.28 12.04 -19.16
C MET A 77 -17.09 13.55 -19.18
N LEU A 78 -15.90 14.01 -18.81
CA LEU A 78 -15.41 15.31 -19.22
C LEU A 78 -14.30 15.03 -20.23
N VAL A 79 -14.75 14.74 -21.45
CA VAL A 79 -13.93 14.90 -22.66
C VAL A 79 -13.58 16.38 -22.71
N GLN A 80 -12.41 16.72 -22.20
CA GLN A 80 -11.72 17.95 -22.54
C GLN A 80 -10.37 17.52 -23.11
N GLU A 81 -10.31 17.58 -24.43
CA GLU A 81 -9.09 17.45 -25.24
C GLU A 81 -8.22 18.69 -25.04
N GLU A 82 -7.72 18.86 -23.82
CA GLU A 82 -6.63 19.77 -23.49
C GLU A 82 -5.82 19.02 -22.44
N THR A 83 -4.50 18.90 -22.63
CA THR A 83 -3.60 18.01 -21.88
C THR A 83 -3.72 18.22 -20.36
N LYS A 84 -4.71 17.59 -19.74
CA LYS A 84 -5.03 17.76 -18.34
C LYS A 84 -4.17 16.80 -17.55
N VAL A 85 -3.13 17.37 -16.92
CA VAL A 85 -2.25 16.63 -16.02
C VAL A 85 -3.11 16.03 -14.90
N PRO A 86 -2.94 14.74 -14.57
CA PRO A 86 -3.67 14.12 -13.49
C PRO A 86 -3.34 14.78 -12.15
N VAL A 87 -4.35 14.86 -11.27
CA VAL A 87 -4.24 15.57 -10.00
C VAL A 87 -3.70 14.60 -8.94
N LEU A 88 -2.64 14.97 -8.23
CA LEU A 88 -2.14 14.17 -7.11
C LEU A 88 -3.23 13.99 -6.04
N GLY A 89 -3.31 12.79 -5.49
CA GLY A 89 -4.35 12.38 -4.55
C GLY A 89 -5.66 11.92 -5.20
N SER A 90 -5.84 12.08 -6.52
CA SER A 90 -7.02 11.56 -7.21
C SER A 90 -7.09 10.04 -7.14
N SER A 91 -8.30 9.48 -7.02
CA SER A 91 -8.50 8.04 -7.08
C SER A 91 -8.31 7.54 -8.51
N VAL A 92 -7.53 6.46 -8.66
CA VAL A 92 -7.23 5.81 -9.93
C VAL A 92 -7.44 4.30 -9.82
N LYS A 93 -7.76 3.66 -10.94
CA LYS A 93 -7.96 2.21 -11.07
C LYS A 93 -7.07 1.66 -12.18
N VAL A 94 -6.55 0.45 -11.98
CA VAL A 94 -5.79 -0.27 -13.01
C VAL A 94 -6.76 -0.85 -14.06
N THR A 95 -6.50 -0.62 -15.35
CA THR A 95 -7.39 -1.04 -16.46
C THR A 95 -6.84 -2.19 -17.32
N SER A 96 -5.54 -2.48 -17.25
CA SER A 96 -4.90 -3.55 -18.03
C SER A 96 -3.69 -4.08 -17.29
N SER A 97 -3.89 -5.10 -16.46
CA SER A 97 -2.86 -5.78 -15.68
C SER A 97 -3.51 -6.96 -14.90
N PRO A 98 -2.75 -7.91 -14.35
CA PRO A 98 -3.28 -8.85 -13.36
C PRO A 98 -3.90 -8.18 -12.12
N PHE A 99 -3.58 -6.92 -11.86
CA PHE A 99 -4.05 -6.14 -10.71
C PHE A 99 -5.25 -5.22 -11.04
N MET A 100 -6.10 -5.58 -11.99
CA MET A 100 -7.21 -4.73 -12.48
C MET A 100 -8.30 -4.44 -11.43
N GLU A 101 -8.33 -5.19 -10.35
CA GLU A 101 -9.23 -4.99 -9.20
C GLU A 101 -8.74 -3.88 -8.24
N PHE A 102 -7.48 -3.47 -8.34
CA PHE A 102 -6.89 -2.51 -7.42
C PHE A 102 -7.27 -1.07 -7.78
N THR A 103 -7.61 -0.32 -6.74
CA THR A 103 -7.83 1.13 -6.77
C THR A 103 -6.94 1.80 -5.73
N GLY A 104 -6.52 3.03 -5.98
CA GLY A 104 -5.62 3.76 -5.09
C GLY A 104 -5.64 5.26 -5.35
N SER A 105 -4.74 5.98 -4.67
CA SER A 105 -4.57 7.42 -4.85
C SER A 105 -3.25 7.74 -5.56
N LEU A 106 -3.27 8.64 -6.54
CA LEU A 106 -2.08 9.03 -7.29
C LEU A 106 -1.08 9.82 -6.40
N LYS A 107 0.08 9.23 -6.07
CA LYS A 107 1.07 9.86 -5.19
C LYS A 107 2.01 10.83 -5.91
N GLU A 108 2.47 10.43 -7.09
CA GLU A 108 3.45 11.15 -7.91
C GLU A 108 3.08 10.96 -9.38
N PHE A 109 3.38 11.94 -10.23
CA PHE A 109 3.23 11.87 -11.68
C PHE A 109 4.26 12.77 -12.38
N ASN A 110 5.06 12.18 -13.25
CA ASN A 110 6.07 12.82 -14.07
C ASN A 110 5.50 13.14 -15.45
N VAL A 111 5.17 14.41 -15.65
CA VAL A 111 4.58 14.92 -16.91
C VAL A 111 5.49 14.72 -18.12
N LYS A 112 6.82 14.63 -17.94
CA LYS A 112 7.77 14.43 -19.05
C LYS A 112 7.76 12.98 -19.55
N THR A 113 7.58 12.02 -18.65
CA THR A 113 7.65 10.58 -18.96
C THR A 113 6.28 9.92 -19.02
N GLY A 114 5.22 10.58 -18.53
CA GLY A 114 3.88 10.02 -18.38
C GLY A 114 3.79 8.93 -17.31
N LYS A 115 4.72 8.93 -16.35
CA LYS A 115 4.84 7.90 -15.30
C LYS A 115 4.54 8.44 -13.92
#